data_AF-A0A9W9LW13-F1
#
_entry.id   AF-A0A9W9LW13-F1
#
_cell.length_a   1.000
_cell.length_b   1.000
_cell.length_c   1.000
_cell.angle_alpha   90.00
_cell.angle_beta   90.00
_cell.angle_gamma   90.00
#
_symmetry.space_group_name_H-M   'P 1'
#
loop_
_entity.id
_entity.type
_entity.pdbx_description
1 polymer ?
#
loop_
_entity_poly.entity_id
_entity_poly.type
_entity_poly.pdbx_seq_one_letter_code
_entity_poly.pdbx_strand_id
1 'polypeptide(L)'
;MDFFARAQTSLLSWMHETPLPSVQTSAKFQSWHTYDIRQGWVPASSPNTENPAKPHSGRDTSHLVLLTWNIDATSPRTEERVTNIITTITGLDPSVDIIFLQEVSRPALQQILKDEHIRENWLSSECDDVAWGKQSFATMTLLSKTHFASAHVGPIWRAQFPSHFARDALCCDIFVPAPDKPTAAATRIRLVNVHLDSLPIKPSLRPRQLSIVSSFLRVAGQGLVAGDFNPVLDEDSDIIERNGLVDVWSSFRPGEPGYTWGLDGKQPFPPNRLDKIGILGLRCHSVKTLEPAQLNESSGDVPLSDHHAVVCSFGLSGQ
;
A
#
# COMPACT_ATOMS: atom_id res chain seq x y z
N MET A 1 -9.43 14.50 25.22
CA MET A 1 -8.88 13.24 24.68
C MET A 1 -9.04 12.19 25.76
N ASP A 2 -9.80 11.14 25.47
CA ASP A 2 -10.25 10.14 26.43
C ASP A 2 -9.10 9.22 26.89
N PHE A 3 -8.99 9.00 28.20
CA PHE A 3 -7.95 8.16 28.81
C PHE A 3 -8.08 6.70 28.35
N PHE A 4 -9.31 6.21 28.20
CA PHE A 4 -9.59 4.85 27.77
C PHE A 4 -9.11 4.57 26.34
N ALA A 5 -9.31 5.52 25.41
CA ALA A 5 -8.83 5.39 24.04
C ALA A 5 -7.30 5.31 23.97
N ARG A 6 -6.58 6.11 24.78
CA ARG A 6 -5.10 6.06 24.83
C ARG A 6 -4.58 4.75 25.41
N ALA A 7 -5.21 4.24 26.46
CA ALA A 7 -4.85 2.95 27.06
C ALA A 7 -5.07 1.80 26.05
N GLN A 8 -6.20 1.81 25.33
CA GLN A 8 -6.50 0.84 24.29
C GLN A 8 -5.49 0.91 23.13
N THR A 9 -5.19 2.10 22.60
CA THR A 9 -4.17 2.26 21.56
C THR A 9 -2.81 1.78 22.04
N SER A 10 -2.41 2.10 23.28
CA SER A 10 -1.12 1.66 23.83
C SER A 10 -1.05 0.14 23.99
N LEU A 11 -2.14 -0.50 24.42
CA LEU A 11 -2.25 -1.96 24.51
C LEU A 11 -2.16 -2.61 23.14
N LEU A 12 -2.90 -2.12 22.15
CA LEU A 12 -2.85 -2.61 20.77
C LEU A 12 -1.46 -2.40 20.17
N SER A 13 -0.84 -1.25 20.43
CA SER A 13 0.50 -0.95 19.94
C SER A 13 1.54 -1.90 20.52
N TRP A 14 1.43 -2.22 21.81
CA TRP A 14 2.26 -3.23 22.46
C TRP A 14 2.00 -4.63 21.91
N MET A 15 0.74 -5.05 21.80
CA MET A 15 0.35 -6.37 21.28
C MET A 15 0.81 -6.61 19.84
N HIS A 16 0.78 -5.57 19.00
CA HIS A 16 1.11 -5.68 17.58
C HIS A 16 2.51 -5.20 17.24
N GLU A 17 3.34 -4.98 18.26
CA GLU A 17 4.74 -4.55 18.12
C GLU A 17 4.84 -3.39 17.12
N THR A 18 4.02 -2.38 17.35
CA THR A 18 4.22 -1.07 16.73
C THR A 18 5.01 -0.24 17.75
N PRO A 19 6.04 0.53 17.33
CA PRO A 19 6.64 1.58 18.13
C PRO A 19 5.56 2.33 18.91
N LEU A 20 5.76 2.43 20.23
CA LEU A 20 4.80 3.11 21.10
C LEU A 20 4.53 4.51 20.55
N PRO A 21 3.30 5.01 20.67
CA PRO A 21 2.95 6.35 20.21
C PRO A 21 3.94 7.37 20.77
N SER A 22 4.77 7.96 19.92
CA SER A 22 5.55 9.12 20.29
C SER A 22 4.61 10.32 20.37
N VAL A 23 5.07 11.44 20.95
CA VAL A 23 4.31 12.72 20.91
C VAL A 23 3.94 13.12 19.47
N GLN A 24 4.63 12.57 18.47
CA GLN A 24 4.57 12.98 17.08
C GLN A 24 3.91 11.95 16.15
N THR A 25 3.64 10.73 16.63
CA THR A 25 3.05 9.66 15.80
C THR A 25 2.04 8.87 16.63
N SER A 26 0.76 8.91 16.25
CA SER A 26 -0.28 8.07 16.85
C SER A 26 -0.74 7.02 15.85
N ALA A 27 -0.80 5.75 16.29
CA ALA A 27 -1.37 4.66 15.53
C ALA A 27 -2.88 4.60 15.75
N LYS A 28 -3.64 4.57 14.67
CA LYS A 28 -5.10 4.37 14.68
C LYS A 28 -5.40 3.04 14.02
N PHE A 29 -5.66 2.03 14.84
CA PHE A 29 -6.04 0.70 14.36
C PHE A 29 -7.44 0.74 13.75
N GLN A 30 -7.61 0.01 12.65
CA GLN A 30 -8.88 -0.19 11.96
C GLN A 30 -9.06 -1.67 11.62
N SER A 31 -10.23 -2.04 11.11
CA SER A 31 -10.50 -3.40 10.65
C SER A 31 -10.18 -3.54 9.18
N TRP A 32 -9.81 -4.76 8.77
CA TRP A 32 -10.02 -5.19 7.40
C TRP A 32 -11.52 -5.35 7.15
N HIS A 33 -11.95 -5.15 5.92
CA HIS A 33 -13.35 -5.26 5.52
C HIS A 33 -13.52 -6.28 4.38
N THR A 34 -14.64 -6.99 4.41
CA THR A 34 -15.06 -7.91 3.35
C THR A 34 -16.51 -7.60 2.98
N TYR A 35 -16.88 -7.82 1.72
CA TYR A 35 -18.24 -7.56 1.27
C TYR A 35 -19.15 -8.75 1.55
N ASP A 36 -20.25 -8.50 2.26
CA ASP A 36 -21.38 -9.40 2.45
C ASP A 36 -22.57 -8.94 1.61
N ILE A 37 -23.20 -9.85 0.88
CA ILE A 37 -24.29 -9.50 -0.05
C ILE A 37 -25.52 -8.91 0.64
N ARG A 38 -25.73 -9.18 1.95
CA ARG A 38 -26.89 -8.71 2.72
C ARG A 38 -26.56 -7.44 3.51
N GLN A 39 -25.33 -7.32 4.00
CA GLN A 39 -24.92 -6.28 4.94
C GLN A 39 -23.99 -5.22 4.32
N GLY A 40 -23.50 -5.44 3.10
CA GLY A 40 -22.50 -4.59 2.47
C GLY A 40 -21.10 -4.87 3.02
N TRP A 41 -20.26 -3.84 3.08
CA TRP A 41 -18.91 -3.96 3.65
C TRP A 41 -18.99 -4.10 5.17
N VAL A 42 -18.50 -5.23 5.68
CA VAL A 42 -18.47 -5.55 7.10
C VAL A 42 -17.03 -5.84 7.55
N PRO A 43 -16.69 -5.64 8.84
CA PRO A 43 -15.40 -6.05 9.36
C PRO A 43 -15.13 -7.53 9.08
N ALA A 44 -13.98 -7.83 8.48
CA ALA A 44 -13.52 -9.20 8.30
C ALA A 44 -13.25 -9.81 9.67
N SER A 45 -13.84 -10.97 9.96
CA SER A 45 -13.64 -11.65 11.24
C SER A 45 -12.16 -11.92 11.45
N SER A 46 -11.64 -11.55 12.63
CA SER A 46 -10.31 -12.00 13.06
C SER A 46 -10.29 -13.55 13.05
N PRO A 47 -9.13 -14.18 12.74
CA PRO A 47 -9.06 -15.63 12.75
C PRO A 47 -9.56 -16.17 14.09
N ASN A 48 -10.65 -16.93 14.04
CA ASN A 48 -11.05 -17.74 15.16
C ASN A 48 -9.98 -18.83 15.27
N THR A 49 -9.16 -18.80 16.33
CA THR A 49 -8.09 -19.77 16.59
C THR A 49 -8.56 -21.22 16.69
N GLU A 50 -9.88 -21.46 16.65
CA GLU A 50 -10.50 -22.78 16.80
C GLU A 50 -10.79 -23.51 15.49
N ASN A 51 -10.74 -22.84 14.33
CA ASN A 51 -10.91 -23.51 13.03
C ASN A 51 -10.12 -22.78 11.94
N PRO A 52 -8.84 -23.13 11.70
CA PRO A 52 -8.16 -22.71 10.50
C PRO A 52 -8.97 -23.22 9.29
N ALA A 53 -9.49 -22.29 8.48
CA ALA A 53 -10.03 -22.64 7.18
C ALA A 53 -8.99 -23.50 6.46
N LYS A 54 -9.41 -24.63 5.89
CA LYS A 54 -8.48 -25.51 5.15
C LYS A 54 -7.69 -24.65 4.17
N PRO A 55 -6.34 -24.71 4.19
CA PRO A 55 -5.54 -23.98 3.23
C PRO A 55 -6.08 -24.33 1.86
N HIS A 56 -6.54 -23.32 1.11
CA HIS A 56 -6.86 -23.54 -0.29
C HIS A 56 -5.58 -24.04 -0.92
N SER A 57 -5.66 -25.24 -1.49
CA SER A 57 -4.53 -26.00 -1.98
C SER A 57 -3.68 -25.18 -2.95
N GLY A 58 -2.41 -24.97 -2.59
CA GLY A 58 -1.31 -25.14 -3.55
C GLY A 58 -0.83 -23.93 -4.34
N ARG A 59 -0.96 -22.68 -3.85
CA ARG A 59 -0.23 -21.56 -4.48
C ARG A 59 1.00 -21.16 -3.68
N ASP A 60 2.09 -21.05 -4.42
CA ASP A 60 3.42 -20.72 -3.91
C ASP A 60 3.40 -19.34 -3.25
N THR A 61 3.68 -19.30 -1.95
CA THR A 61 3.78 -18.05 -1.18
C THR A 61 5.21 -17.52 -1.10
N SER A 62 6.15 -18.19 -1.77
CA SER A 62 7.51 -17.67 -2.00
C SER A 62 7.51 -16.49 -2.98
N HIS A 63 6.40 -16.29 -3.72
CA HIS A 63 6.24 -15.23 -4.71
C HIS A 63 4.91 -14.50 -4.52
N LEU A 64 4.95 -13.32 -3.89
CA LEU A 64 3.83 -12.39 -3.81
C LEU A 64 4.01 -11.28 -4.84
N VAL A 65 2.91 -10.77 -5.39
CA VAL A 65 2.89 -9.67 -6.36
C VAL A 65 2.22 -8.44 -5.75
N LEU A 66 3.00 -7.37 -5.60
CA LEU A 66 2.54 -6.04 -5.20
C LEU A 66 2.38 -5.14 -6.43
N LEU A 67 1.29 -4.40 -6.49
CA LEU A 67 1.12 -3.24 -7.35
C LEU A 67 0.94 -1.99 -6.49
N THR A 68 1.67 -0.92 -6.79
CA THR A 68 1.43 0.41 -6.22
C THR A 68 1.13 1.43 -7.30
N TRP A 69 0.15 2.30 -7.07
CA TRP A 69 -0.26 3.32 -8.04
C TRP A 69 -0.92 4.53 -7.38
N ASN A 70 -0.38 5.73 -7.61
CA ASN A 70 -1.10 6.97 -7.40
C ASN A 70 -2.16 7.12 -8.51
N ILE A 71 -3.44 7.19 -8.15
CA ILE A 71 -4.55 7.20 -9.12
C ILE A 71 -5.09 8.60 -9.43
N ASP A 72 -4.37 9.63 -8.96
CA ASP A 72 -4.60 11.06 -9.17
C ASP A 72 -6.04 11.50 -8.88
N ALA A 73 -6.22 11.99 -7.66
CA ALA A 73 -7.52 12.30 -7.07
C ALA A 73 -8.26 13.42 -7.80
N THR A 74 -7.51 14.25 -8.53
CA THR A 74 -7.99 15.55 -9.03
C THR A 74 -8.39 15.52 -10.49
N SER A 75 -8.00 14.47 -11.21
CA SER A 75 -8.37 14.34 -12.61
C SER A 75 -9.86 14.10 -12.85
N PRO A 76 -10.37 14.57 -14.01
CA PRO A 76 -11.77 14.40 -14.38
C PRO A 76 -12.12 12.94 -14.67
N ARG A 77 -13.43 12.66 -14.79
CA ARG A 77 -13.98 11.33 -15.12
C ARG A 77 -13.56 10.24 -14.14
N THR A 78 -13.53 10.57 -12.84
CA THR A 78 -13.07 9.68 -11.77
C THR A 78 -13.69 8.28 -11.82
N GLU A 79 -15.01 8.14 -11.98
CA GLU A 79 -15.67 6.83 -11.99
C GLU A 79 -15.19 5.95 -13.15
N GLU A 80 -15.05 6.51 -14.34
CA GLU A 80 -14.60 5.79 -15.53
C GLU A 80 -13.11 5.44 -15.45
N ARG A 81 -12.27 6.38 -15.01
CA ARG A 81 -10.84 6.13 -14.76
C ARG A 81 -10.68 4.99 -13.77
N VAL A 82 -11.34 5.07 -12.62
CA VAL A 82 -11.21 4.07 -11.55
C VAL A 82 -11.71 2.69 -11.98
N THR A 83 -12.80 2.62 -12.75
CA THR A 83 -13.28 1.34 -13.31
C THR A 83 -12.25 0.70 -14.22
N ASN A 84 -11.63 1.49 -15.10
CA ASN A 84 -10.58 1.01 -16.00
C ASN A 84 -9.27 0.68 -15.25
N ILE A 85 -8.92 1.42 -14.20
CA ILE A 85 -7.80 1.10 -13.30
C ILE A 85 -8.01 -0.26 -12.65
N ILE A 86 -9.19 -0.50 -12.07
CA ILE A 86 -9.52 -1.79 -11.44
C ILE A 86 -9.42 -2.90 -12.48
N THR A 87 -10.09 -2.73 -13.63
CA THR A 87 -10.07 -3.72 -14.73
C THR A 87 -8.64 -4.04 -15.18
N THR A 88 -7.80 -3.01 -15.32
CA THR A 88 -6.39 -3.15 -15.67
C THR A 88 -5.65 -3.97 -14.62
N ILE A 89 -5.74 -3.59 -13.34
CA ILE A 89 -5.04 -4.27 -12.24
C ILE A 89 -5.47 -5.74 -12.12
N THR A 90 -6.79 -5.99 -12.17
CA THR A 90 -7.35 -7.33 -11.97
C THR A 90 -7.16 -8.25 -13.18
N GLY A 91 -6.86 -7.67 -14.35
CA GLY A 91 -6.53 -8.40 -15.58
C GLY A 91 -5.05 -8.71 -15.76
N LEU A 92 -4.17 -8.32 -14.83
CA LEU A 92 -2.73 -8.55 -14.94
C LEU A 92 -2.36 -10.03 -14.80
N ASP A 93 -1.33 -10.43 -15.55
CA ASP A 93 -0.62 -11.71 -15.41
C ASP A 93 0.88 -11.43 -15.13
N PRO A 94 1.47 -11.96 -14.04
CA PRO A 94 0.81 -12.71 -12.97
C PRO A 94 -0.23 -11.86 -12.20
N SER A 95 -1.22 -12.55 -11.62
CA SER A 95 -2.26 -11.92 -10.79
C SER A 95 -1.66 -11.16 -9.61
N VAL A 96 -2.16 -9.97 -9.33
CA VAL A 96 -1.74 -9.14 -8.19
C VAL A 96 -2.32 -9.69 -6.89
N ASP A 97 -1.51 -9.70 -5.83
CA ASP A 97 -1.92 -10.16 -4.50
C ASP A 97 -2.19 -8.99 -3.54
N ILE A 98 -1.44 -7.90 -3.70
CA ILE A 98 -1.47 -6.71 -2.85
C ILE A 98 -1.57 -5.48 -3.74
N ILE A 99 -2.54 -4.60 -3.48
CA ILE A 99 -2.69 -3.33 -4.18
C ILE A 99 -2.54 -2.19 -3.18
N PHE A 100 -1.62 -1.28 -3.47
CA PHE A 100 -1.46 0.00 -2.79
C PHE A 100 -1.91 1.13 -3.71
N LEU A 101 -2.96 1.85 -3.32
CA LEU A 101 -3.40 3.03 -4.03
C LEU A 101 -3.08 4.28 -3.21
N GLN A 102 -2.64 5.33 -3.90
CA GLN A 102 -2.51 6.69 -3.37
C GLN A 102 -3.48 7.60 -4.11
N GLU A 103 -3.84 8.73 -3.49
CA GLU A 103 -4.82 9.68 -4.04
C GLU A 103 -6.18 9.07 -4.38
N VAL A 104 -6.63 8.14 -3.54
CA VAL A 104 -8.02 7.67 -3.63
C VAL A 104 -8.92 8.78 -3.12
N SER A 105 -9.61 9.48 -4.03
CA SER A 105 -10.63 10.47 -3.68
C SER A 105 -11.90 9.80 -3.15
N ARG A 106 -12.80 10.56 -2.51
CA ARG A 106 -14.07 10.00 -2.02
C ARG A 106 -14.93 9.38 -3.14
N PRO A 107 -15.07 10.00 -4.34
CA PRO A 107 -15.73 9.34 -5.47
C PRO A 107 -14.99 8.08 -5.94
N ALA A 108 -13.64 8.09 -5.97
CA ALA A 108 -12.86 6.92 -6.32
C ALA A 108 -13.08 5.76 -5.35
N LEU A 109 -13.10 6.03 -4.04
CA LEU A 109 -13.40 5.04 -3.01
C LEU A 109 -14.78 4.42 -3.24
N GLN A 110 -15.80 5.25 -3.46
CA GLN A 110 -17.16 4.76 -3.72
C GLN A 110 -17.19 3.86 -4.96
N GLN A 111 -16.44 4.20 -6.01
CA GLN A 111 -16.36 3.39 -7.21
C GLN A 111 -15.65 2.05 -6.94
N ILE A 112 -14.50 2.06 -6.25
CA ILE A 112 -13.76 0.85 -5.87
C ILE A 112 -14.63 -0.08 -5.02
N LEU A 113 -15.32 0.45 -4.02
CA LEU A 113 -16.18 -0.34 -3.13
C LEU A 113 -17.49 -0.82 -3.78
N LYS A 114 -17.85 -0.28 -4.95
CA LYS A 114 -19.00 -0.73 -5.76
C LYS A 114 -18.64 -1.84 -6.75
N ASP A 115 -17.38 -1.90 -7.17
CA ASP A 115 -16.91 -2.86 -8.17
C ASP A 115 -17.12 -4.32 -7.71
N GLU A 116 -17.71 -5.13 -8.59
CA GLU A 116 -18.06 -6.52 -8.28
C GLU A 116 -16.83 -7.39 -8.07
N HIS A 117 -15.78 -7.21 -8.88
CA HIS A 117 -14.55 -7.98 -8.74
C HIS A 117 -13.85 -7.67 -7.42
N ILE A 118 -13.84 -6.40 -7.00
CA ILE A 118 -13.31 -5.98 -5.69
C ILE A 118 -14.12 -6.62 -4.55
N ARG A 119 -15.44 -6.52 -4.59
CA ARG A 119 -16.33 -7.08 -3.54
C ARG A 119 -16.13 -8.58 -3.37
N GLU A 120 -16.04 -9.31 -4.48
CA GLU A 120 -15.90 -10.76 -4.49
C GLU A 120 -14.51 -11.20 -4.01
N ASN A 121 -13.46 -10.58 -4.55
CA ASN A 121 -12.12 -11.17 -4.51
C ASN A 121 -11.13 -10.45 -3.58
N TRP A 122 -11.48 -9.31 -2.98
CA TRP A 122 -10.54 -8.49 -2.22
C TRP A 122 -11.01 -8.16 -0.80
N LEU A 123 -10.07 -8.18 0.14
CA LEU A 123 -10.20 -7.51 1.44
C LEU A 123 -9.82 -6.04 1.27
N SER A 124 -10.54 -5.16 1.96
CA SER A 124 -10.34 -3.71 1.87
C SER A 124 -9.91 -3.10 3.20
N SER A 125 -8.95 -2.18 3.16
CA SER A 125 -8.63 -1.34 4.31
C SER A 125 -9.79 -0.43 4.69
N GLU A 126 -10.56 0.02 3.70
CA GLU A 126 -11.66 0.98 3.88
C GLU A 126 -13.02 0.34 3.62
N CYS A 127 -14.03 0.66 4.43
CA CYS A 127 -15.45 0.45 4.12
C CYS A 127 -16.21 1.75 3.81
N ASP A 128 -15.61 2.88 4.20
CA ASP A 128 -16.08 4.24 4.05
C ASP A 128 -14.88 5.20 4.15
N ASP A 129 -15.14 6.51 4.16
CA ASP A 129 -14.13 7.56 4.26
C ASP A 129 -14.04 8.20 5.66
N VAL A 130 -14.64 7.60 6.68
CA VAL A 130 -14.71 8.17 8.05
C VAL A 130 -13.30 8.34 8.63
N ALA A 131 -12.41 7.38 8.37
CA ALA A 131 -11.02 7.41 8.85
C ALA A 131 -10.20 8.59 8.27
N TRP A 132 -10.64 9.17 7.14
CA TRP A 132 -9.88 10.20 6.41
C TRP A 132 -10.08 11.59 7.00
N GLY A 133 -11.11 11.78 7.84
CA GLY A 133 -11.42 13.06 8.47
C GLY A 133 -11.66 14.16 7.43
N LYS A 134 -10.80 15.19 7.44
CA LYS A 134 -10.91 16.36 6.54
C LYS A 134 -10.18 16.18 5.20
N GLN A 135 -9.45 15.08 5.00
CA GLN A 135 -8.75 14.84 3.75
C GLN A 135 -9.75 14.62 2.61
N SER A 136 -9.41 15.16 1.42
CA SER A 136 -10.17 14.97 0.19
C SER A 136 -9.85 13.63 -0.48
N PHE A 137 -8.69 13.05 -0.19
CA PHE A 137 -8.24 11.76 -0.66
C PHE A 137 -7.32 11.09 0.37
N ALA A 138 -7.13 9.78 0.26
CA ALA A 138 -6.23 9.02 1.13
C ALA A 138 -5.55 7.86 0.40
N THR A 139 -4.71 7.14 1.13
CA THR A 139 -4.17 5.84 0.75
C THR A 139 -5.21 4.74 0.97
N MET A 140 -5.20 3.70 0.15
CA MET A 140 -6.04 2.51 0.30
C MET A 140 -5.21 1.26 0.03
N THR A 141 -5.45 0.20 0.79
CA THR A 141 -4.82 -1.11 0.56
C THR A 141 -5.89 -2.16 0.31
N LEU A 142 -5.68 -2.97 -0.73
CA LEU A 142 -6.49 -4.15 -1.00
C LEU A 142 -5.60 -5.41 -0.93
N LEU A 143 -6.12 -6.48 -0.34
CA LEU A 143 -5.47 -7.79 -0.29
C LEU A 143 -6.33 -8.85 -0.98
N SER A 144 -5.74 -9.62 -1.87
CA SER A 144 -6.43 -10.69 -2.60
C SER A 144 -6.89 -11.78 -1.63
N LYS A 145 -8.18 -12.10 -1.61
CA LYS A 145 -8.75 -13.19 -0.78
C LYS A 145 -8.20 -14.56 -1.19
N THR A 146 -7.73 -14.69 -2.43
CA THR A 146 -7.12 -15.93 -2.96
C THR A 146 -5.86 -16.31 -2.17
N HIS A 147 -5.03 -15.32 -1.80
CA HIS A 147 -3.81 -15.53 -1.02
C HIS A 147 -4.00 -15.20 0.47
N PHE A 148 -4.90 -14.28 0.79
CA PHE A 148 -5.07 -13.72 2.13
C PHE A 148 -6.50 -13.92 2.64
N ALA A 149 -6.92 -15.17 2.82
CA ALA A 149 -8.07 -15.47 3.66
C ALA A 149 -7.85 -14.91 5.08
N SER A 150 -8.91 -14.64 5.85
CA SER A 150 -8.86 -13.92 7.13
C SER A 150 -7.82 -14.44 8.15
N ALA A 151 -7.39 -15.70 8.03
CA ALA A 151 -6.36 -16.30 8.87
C ALA A 151 -4.91 -15.84 8.58
N HIS A 152 -4.66 -15.21 7.43
CA HIS A 152 -3.33 -14.80 6.98
C HIS A 152 -3.13 -13.28 6.99
N VAL A 153 -4.12 -12.52 7.48
CA VAL A 153 -4.03 -11.07 7.63
C VAL A 153 -3.93 -10.69 9.10
N GLY A 154 -3.01 -9.77 9.38
CA GLY A 154 -2.79 -9.19 10.68
C GLY A 154 -3.51 -7.85 10.86
N PRO A 155 -3.18 -7.11 11.93
CA PRO A 155 -3.73 -5.78 12.17
C PRO A 155 -3.46 -4.84 11.00
N ILE A 156 -4.35 -3.86 10.84
CA ILE A 156 -4.18 -2.72 9.94
C ILE A 156 -4.38 -1.43 10.74
N TRP A 157 -3.53 -0.44 10.48
CA TRP A 157 -3.58 0.84 11.18
C TRP A 157 -3.02 1.97 10.33
N ARG A 158 -3.46 3.19 10.63
CA ARG A 158 -2.88 4.43 10.11
C ARG A 158 -1.94 5.05 11.13
N ALA A 159 -0.71 5.34 10.74
CA ALA A 159 0.25 6.07 11.55
C ALA A 159 0.40 7.50 10.99
N GLN A 160 -0.06 8.50 11.75
CA GLN A 160 0.03 9.89 11.31
C GLN A 160 1.48 10.37 11.22
N PHE A 161 1.81 11.07 10.14
CA PHE A 161 3.13 11.67 9.99
C PHE A 161 3.19 13.11 10.54
N PRO A 162 4.38 13.58 10.94
CA PRO A 162 4.69 14.99 10.78
C PRO A 162 4.64 15.33 9.28
N SER A 163 3.70 16.16 8.87
CA SER A 163 3.39 16.40 7.46
C SER A 163 2.79 17.79 7.23
N HIS A 164 3.17 18.43 6.12
CA HIS A 164 2.56 19.66 5.61
C HIS A 164 1.18 19.41 4.97
N PHE A 165 0.92 18.18 4.53
CA PHE A 165 -0.30 17.76 3.84
C PHE A 165 -1.17 16.80 4.65
N ALA A 166 -0.86 16.63 5.94
CA ALA A 166 -1.51 15.67 6.84
C ALA A 166 -1.53 14.23 6.28
N ARG A 167 -0.41 13.81 5.69
CA ARG A 167 -0.14 12.45 5.23
C ARG A 167 -0.06 11.45 6.38
N ASP A 168 -0.30 10.19 6.07
CA ASP A 168 -0.10 9.05 6.98
C ASP A 168 0.60 7.88 6.27
N ALA A 169 1.03 6.91 7.07
CA ALA A 169 1.38 5.57 6.61
C ALA A 169 0.22 4.62 6.91
N LEU A 170 -0.33 3.98 5.88
CA LEU A 170 -1.28 2.89 6.03
C LEU A 170 -0.51 1.57 6.13
N CYS A 171 -0.43 1.05 7.34
CA CYS A 171 0.38 -0.10 7.68
C CYS A 171 -0.51 -1.32 7.91
N CYS A 172 -0.05 -2.49 7.48
CA CYS A 172 -0.66 -3.75 7.84
C CYS A 172 0.37 -4.86 7.96
N ASP A 173 0.00 -5.93 8.65
CA ASP A 173 0.78 -7.16 8.69
C ASP A 173 0.07 -8.25 7.87
N ILE A 174 0.85 -9.08 7.17
CA ILE A 174 0.41 -10.36 6.60
C ILE A 174 1.26 -11.49 7.16
N PHE A 175 0.74 -12.71 7.12
CA PHE A 175 1.42 -13.90 7.62
C PHE A 175 1.56 -14.93 6.51
N VAL A 176 2.82 -15.19 6.12
CA VAL A 176 3.16 -16.09 5.03
C VAL A 176 3.65 -17.42 5.60
N PRO A 177 2.98 -18.55 5.32
CA PRO A 177 3.45 -19.86 5.77
C PRO A 177 4.75 -20.25 5.05
N ALA A 178 5.63 -20.99 5.72
CA ALA A 178 6.82 -21.55 5.08
C ALA A 178 6.42 -22.77 4.21
N PRO A 179 6.70 -22.78 2.89
CA PRO A 179 6.34 -23.90 2.01
C PRO A 179 6.92 -25.24 2.50
N ASP A 180 8.18 -25.23 2.92
CA ASP A 180 8.91 -26.45 3.30
C ASP A 180 8.72 -26.88 4.76
N LYS A 181 8.01 -26.06 5.56
CA LYS A 181 7.76 -26.32 6.98
C LYS A 181 6.33 -25.91 7.33
N PRO A 182 5.31 -26.66 6.87
CA PRO A 182 3.91 -26.34 7.11
C PRO A 182 3.51 -26.35 8.60
N THR A 183 4.35 -26.92 9.48
CA THR A 183 4.17 -26.90 10.94
C THR A 183 4.89 -25.72 11.62
N ALA A 184 5.72 -24.97 10.91
CA ALA A 184 6.36 -23.77 11.45
C ALA A 184 5.34 -22.62 11.53
N ALA A 185 5.54 -21.73 12.50
CA ALA A 185 4.76 -20.51 12.61
C ALA A 185 4.89 -19.69 11.32
N ALA A 186 3.76 -19.15 10.84
CA ALA A 186 3.75 -18.29 9.68
C ALA A 186 4.63 -17.05 9.93
N THR A 187 5.35 -16.66 8.90
CA THR A 187 6.31 -15.57 8.93
C THR A 187 5.58 -14.24 8.72
N ARG A 188 5.68 -13.32 9.69
CA ARG A 188 5.10 -11.97 9.59
C ARG A 188 5.86 -11.12 8.57
N ILE A 189 5.14 -10.50 7.65
CA ILE A 189 5.66 -9.45 6.75
C ILE A 189 4.85 -8.18 6.98
N ARG A 190 5.52 -7.08 7.30
CA ARG A 190 4.88 -5.78 7.44
C ARG A 190 4.87 -5.04 6.11
N LEU A 191 3.71 -4.54 5.72
CA LEU A 191 3.48 -3.81 4.49
C LEU A 191 3.05 -2.38 4.82
N VAL A 192 3.62 -1.39 4.14
CA VAL A 192 3.33 0.02 4.41
C VAL A 192 3.06 0.79 3.11
N ASN A 193 1.82 1.23 2.92
CA ASN A 193 1.42 2.11 1.83
C ASN A 193 1.61 3.57 2.24
N VAL A 194 2.32 4.35 1.43
CA VAL A 194 2.61 5.76 1.70
C VAL A 194 2.26 6.66 0.52
N HIS A 195 1.85 7.88 0.86
CA HIS A 195 1.97 9.04 -0.02
C HIS A 195 2.70 10.10 0.80
N LEU A 196 4.00 10.28 0.56
CA LEU A 196 4.83 11.22 1.31
C LEU A 196 4.50 12.68 0.96
N ASP A 197 5.04 13.63 1.73
CA ASP A 197 4.82 15.06 1.47
C ASP A 197 5.20 15.44 0.03
N SER A 198 4.28 16.07 -0.67
CA SER A 198 4.45 16.56 -2.03
C SER A 198 5.20 17.89 -2.06
N LEU A 199 5.57 18.37 -3.24
CA LEU A 199 6.22 19.67 -3.49
C LEU A 199 7.62 19.87 -2.83
N PRO A 200 8.45 20.78 -3.36
CA PRO A 200 9.78 21.07 -2.80
C PRO A 200 9.73 22.06 -1.61
N ILE A 201 8.91 21.76 -0.59
CA ILE A 201 8.78 22.60 0.61
C ILE A 201 10.01 22.43 1.51
N LYS A 202 10.57 23.53 2.02
CA LYS A 202 11.70 23.53 2.96
C LYS A 202 11.28 24.02 4.36
N PRO A 203 11.63 23.29 5.44
CA PRO A 203 12.35 22.01 5.45
C PRO A 203 11.47 20.85 4.94
N SER A 204 12.09 19.89 4.26
CA SER A 204 11.42 18.64 3.87
C SER A 204 11.09 17.82 5.10
N LEU A 205 9.91 17.20 5.10
CA LEU A 205 9.51 16.23 6.12
C LEU A 205 9.65 14.78 5.65
N ARG A 206 9.84 14.54 4.35
CA ARG A 206 9.96 13.20 3.77
C ARG A 206 11.02 12.32 4.44
N PRO A 207 12.26 12.81 4.73
CA PRO A 207 13.26 11.98 5.42
C PRO A 207 12.78 11.43 6.76
N ARG A 208 12.03 12.26 7.49
CA ARG A 208 11.45 11.87 8.78
C ARG A 208 10.27 10.92 8.63
N GLN A 209 9.41 11.15 7.63
CA GLN A 209 8.29 10.26 7.32
C GLN A 209 8.79 8.85 6.99
N LEU A 210 9.81 8.73 6.14
CA LEU A 210 10.38 7.42 5.80
C LEU A 210 11.15 6.78 6.97
N SER A 211 11.76 7.58 7.84
CA SER A 211 12.39 7.08 9.07
C SER A 211 11.40 6.44 10.03
N ILE A 212 10.21 7.03 10.19
CA ILE A 212 9.10 6.45 10.93
C ILE A 212 8.71 5.09 10.32
N VAL A 213 8.54 5.04 8.99
CA VAL A 213 8.20 3.79 8.29
C VAL A 213 9.26 2.71 8.48
N SER A 214 10.54 3.06 8.29
CA SER A 214 11.64 2.13 8.50
C SER A 214 11.69 1.59 9.94
N SER A 215 11.33 2.41 10.94
CA SER A 215 11.19 1.93 12.33
C SER A 215 10.09 0.86 12.47
N PHE A 216 8.94 1.03 11.81
CA PHE A 216 7.87 0.03 11.80
C PHE A 216 8.34 -1.29 11.19
N LEU A 217 9.07 -1.23 10.06
CA LEU A 217 9.63 -2.40 9.38
C LEU A 217 10.67 -3.12 10.24
N ARG A 218 11.57 -2.39 10.91
CA ARG A 218 12.59 -2.98 11.80
C ARG A 218 11.98 -3.71 12.98
N VAL A 219 10.93 -3.16 13.60
CA VAL A 219 10.22 -3.86 14.68
C VAL A 219 9.55 -5.13 14.15
N ALA A 220 9.05 -5.10 12.91
CA ALA A 220 8.51 -6.31 12.28
C ALA A 220 9.59 -7.37 11.97
N GLY A 221 10.86 -6.96 11.88
CA GLY A 221 12.01 -7.76 11.45
C GLY A 221 12.20 -7.78 9.94
N GLN A 222 11.12 -7.63 9.18
CA GLN A 222 11.11 -7.60 7.72
C GLN A 222 9.81 -7.00 7.19
N GLY A 223 9.85 -6.54 5.94
CA GLY A 223 8.70 -5.95 5.29
C GLY A 223 9.07 -5.04 4.13
N LEU A 224 8.08 -4.31 3.64
CA LEU A 224 8.24 -3.34 2.57
C LEU A 224 7.42 -2.08 2.79
N VAL A 225 7.88 -1.01 2.17
CA VAL A 225 7.14 0.23 1.96
C VAL A 225 7.05 0.50 0.48
N ALA A 226 5.87 0.90 0.00
CA ALA A 226 5.65 1.26 -1.38
C ALA A 226 4.61 2.38 -1.51
N GLY A 227 4.70 3.14 -2.59
CA GLY A 227 3.80 4.26 -2.85
C GLY A 227 4.50 5.42 -3.53
N ASP A 228 3.88 6.58 -3.44
CA ASP A 228 4.41 7.83 -3.97
C ASP A 228 5.31 8.50 -2.92
N PHE A 229 6.61 8.51 -3.21
CA PHE A 229 7.63 9.06 -2.31
C PHE A 229 7.87 10.56 -2.55
N ASN A 230 7.39 11.12 -3.66
CA ASN A 230 7.61 12.51 -4.05
C ASN A 230 9.07 13.00 -3.86
N PRO A 231 10.11 12.32 -4.36
CA PRO A 231 11.51 12.73 -4.22
C PRO A 231 11.83 13.96 -5.10
N VAL A 232 11.37 15.14 -4.67
CA VAL A 232 11.45 16.39 -5.44
C VAL A 232 12.53 17.36 -4.92
N LEU A 233 13.36 16.93 -3.97
CA LEU A 233 14.54 17.64 -3.49
C LEU A 233 15.78 16.72 -3.56
N ASP A 234 16.98 17.31 -3.69
CA ASP A 234 18.25 16.55 -3.78
C ASP A 234 18.46 15.60 -2.59
N GLU A 235 18.01 16.01 -1.41
CA GLU A 235 18.11 15.20 -0.19
C GLU A 235 17.26 13.92 -0.21
N ASP A 236 16.30 13.81 -1.13
CA ASP A 236 15.43 12.63 -1.28
C ASP A 236 16.06 11.53 -2.17
N SER A 237 17.20 11.82 -2.82
CA SER A 237 17.80 10.94 -3.83
C SER A 237 18.15 9.54 -3.32
N ASP A 238 18.65 9.44 -2.08
CA ASP A 238 19.09 8.24 -1.37
C ASP A 238 18.28 8.00 -0.07
N ILE A 239 17.06 8.53 -0.02
CA ILE A 239 16.22 8.52 1.19
C ILE A 239 15.91 7.10 1.67
N ILE A 240 15.81 6.12 0.76
CA ILE A 240 15.54 4.72 1.06
C ILE A 240 16.76 4.09 1.75
N GLU A 241 17.93 4.26 1.16
CA GLU A 241 19.21 3.70 1.61
C GLU A 241 19.64 4.31 2.94
N ARG A 242 19.48 5.63 3.13
CA ARG A 242 19.72 6.31 4.42
C ARG A 242 18.85 5.76 5.55
N ASN A 243 17.70 5.18 5.20
CA ASN A 243 16.81 4.52 6.14
C ASN A 243 17.07 3.01 6.27
N GLY A 244 18.19 2.51 5.75
CA GLY A 244 18.60 1.10 5.86
C GLY A 244 17.68 0.13 5.11
N LEU A 245 16.99 0.63 4.09
CA LEU A 245 16.14 -0.15 3.20
C LEU A 245 16.86 -0.33 1.85
N VAL A 246 16.47 -1.35 1.10
CA VAL A 246 16.93 -1.56 -0.28
C VAL A 246 15.90 -0.97 -1.24
N ASP A 247 16.31 -0.03 -2.11
CA ASP A 247 15.47 0.42 -3.23
C ASP A 247 15.39 -0.68 -4.27
N VAL A 248 14.18 -1.24 -4.46
CA VAL A 248 13.93 -2.36 -5.35
C VAL A 248 14.32 -2.03 -6.78
N TRP A 249 14.00 -0.82 -7.26
CA TRP A 249 14.27 -0.46 -8.65
C TRP A 249 15.78 -0.33 -8.87
N SER A 250 16.45 0.45 -8.03
CA SER A 250 17.90 0.66 -8.13
C SER A 250 18.68 -0.66 -7.99
N SER A 251 18.23 -1.57 -7.13
CA SER A 251 18.87 -2.87 -6.93
C SER A 251 18.63 -3.86 -8.08
N PHE A 252 17.44 -3.86 -8.69
CA PHE A 252 17.06 -4.87 -9.70
C PHE A 252 17.30 -4.39 -11.14
N ARG A 253 17.22 -3.08 -11.39
CA ARG A 253 17.38 -2.42 -12.69
C ARG A 253 18.46 -1.32 -12.63
N PRO A 254 19.72 -1.66 -12.29
CA PRO A 254 20.75 -0.66 -12.09
C PRO A 254 21.00 0.14 -13.38
N GLY A 255 20.98 1.46 -13.27
CA GLY A 255 21.18 2.39 -14.39
C GLY A 255 19.93 2.68 -15.22
N GLU A 256 18.83 1.95 -15.02
CA GLU A 256 17.54 2.30 -15.64
C GLU A 256 16.83 3.37 -14.79
N PRO A 257 16.33 4.47 -15.38
CA PRO A 257 15.77 5.59 -14.61
C PRO A 257 14.48 5.23 -13.85
N GLY A 258 13.68 4.32 -14.41
CA GLY A 258 12.43 3.87 -13.79
C GLY A 258 11.40 4.97 -13.59
N TYR A 259 11.32 5.93 -14.51
CA TYR A 259 10.36 7.03 -14.40
C TYR A 259 8.94 6.49 -14.21
N THR A 260 8.21 7.14 -13.29
CA THR A 260 6.81 6.82 -13.02
C THR A 260 5.91 8.01 -13.23
N TRP A 261 6.46 9.19 -13.49
CA TRP A 261 5.68 10.42 -13.63
C TRP A 261 6.32 11.39 -14.62
N GLY A 262 5.48 12.20 -15.29
CA GLY A 262 5.90 13.28 -16.18
C GLY A 262 6.39 12.84 -17.57
N LEU A 263 6.21 11.56 -17.93
CA LEU A 263 6.66 10.97 -19.20
C LEU A 263 5.95 11.53 -20.45
N ASP A 264 4.74 12.06 -20.28
CA ASP A 264 3.97 12.68 -21.37
C ASP A 264 4.41 14.12 -21.69
N GLY A 265 5.33 14.68 -20.91
CA GLY A 265 5.84 16.04 -21.08
C GLY A 265 4.81 17.14 -20.81
N LYS A 266 3.62 16.80 -20.28
CA LYS A 266 2.56 17.79 -19.98
C LYS A 266 2.79 18.51 -18.66
N GLN A 267 3.73 18.00 -17.86
CA GLN A 267 3.98 18.48 -16.51
C GLN A 267 5.06 19.57 -16.45
N PRO A 268 4.99 20.50 -15.49
CA PRO A 268 5.93 21.61 -15.37
C PRO A 268 7.32 21.19 -14.86
N PHE A 269 7.49 19.93 -14.46
CA PHE A 269 8.73 19.35 -13.96
C PHE A 269 9.20 18.22 -14.88
N PRO A 270 10.52 17.98 -14.99
CA PRO A 270 11.04 16.89 -15.79
C PRO A 270 10.53 15.52 -15.28
N PRO A 271 10.50 14.49 -16.15
CA PRO A 271 10.14 13.14 -15.75
C PRO A 271 10.95 12.67 -14.53
N ASN A 272 10.28 11.98 -13.60
CA ASN A 272 10.91 11.53 -12.37
C ASN A 272 10.35 10.17 -11.92
N ARG A 273 11.10 9.46 -11.07
CA ARG A 273 10.67 8.23 -10.40
C ARG A 273 10.09 8.60 -9.03
N LEU A 274 8.81 8.96 -9.03
CA LEU A 274 8.11 9.36 -7.81
C LEU A 274 7.69 8.15 -6.98
N ASP A 275 7.22 7.11 -7.65
CA ASP A 275 6.73 5.90 -7.03
C ASP A 275 7.89 4.92 -6.81
N LYS A 276 8.06 4.46 -5.57
CA LYS A 276 9.18 3.62 -5.16
C LYS A 276 8.73 2.45 -4.29
N ILE A 277 9.60 1.44 -4.21
CA ILE A 277 9.45 0.30 -3.31
C ILE A 277 10.76 0.13 -2.55
N GLY A 278 10.71 0.21 -1.22
CA GLY A 278 11.81 -0.05 -0.32
C GLY A 278 11.56 -1.33 0.48
N ILE A 279 12.54 -2.23 0.55
CA ILE A 279 12.41 -3.52 1.26
C ILE A 279 13.41 -3.68 2.40
N LEU A 280 13.02 -4.43 3.43
CA LEU A 280 13.85 -4.89 4.54
C LEU A 280 13.65 -6.40 4.73
N GLY A 281 14.72 -7.19 4.65
CA GLY A 281 14.66 -8.64 4.90
C GLY A 281 13.81 -9.43 3.89
N LEU A 282 13.49 -8.83 2.74
CA LEU A 282 12.78 -9.48 1.63
C LEU A 282 13.67 -9.53 0.39
N ARG A 283 13.28 -10.36 -0.58
CA ARG A 283 13.94 -10.48 -1.87
C ARG A 283 12.98 -10.03 -2.97
N CYS A 284 13.45 -9.20 -3.89
CA CYS A 284 12.76 -8.90 -5.14
C CYS A 284 13.06 -9.99 -6.19
N HIS A 285 12.02 -10.45 -6.89
CA HIS A 285 12.11 -11.39 -8.01
C HIS A 285 11.90 -10.71 -9.36
N SER A 286 11.08 -9.66 -9.40
CA SER A 286 10.90 -8.83 -10.59
C SER A 286 10.36 -7.45 -10.22
N VAL A 287 10.66 -6.46 -11.05
CA VAL A 287 10.04 -5.14 -11.00
C VAL A 287 9.86 -4.59 -12.42
N LYS A 288 8.70 -3.96 -12.65
CA LYS A 288 8.34 -3.26 -13.90
C LYS A 288 7.43 -2.08 -13.62
N THR A 289 7.40 -1.11 -14.54
CA THR A 289 6.37 -0.08 -14.58
C THR A 289 5.23 -0.49 -15.51
N LEU A 290 4.04 0.04 -15.28
CA LEU A 290 2.87 -0.09 -16.14
C LEU A 290 2.39 1.30 -16.53
N GLU A 291 2.43 1.60 -17.82
CA GLU A 291 1.95 2.87 -18.37
C GLU A 291 0.43 3.01 -18.22
N PRO A 292 -0.09 4.18 -17.79
CA PRO A 292 -1.51 4.43 -17.73
C PRO A 292 -2.12 4.41 -19.13
N ALA A 293 -3.10 3.53 -19.35
CA ALA A 293 -3.91 3.59 -20.56
C ALA A 293 -4.65 4.93 -20.70
N GLN A 294 -5.12 5.25 -21.89
CA GLN A 294 -5.96 6.42 -22.15
C GLN A 294 -7.44 6.03 -22.09
N LEU A 295 -8.29 6.90 -21.54
CA LEU A 295 -9.73 6.79 -21.72
C LEU A 295 -10.11 7.21 -23.15
N ASN A 296 -10.59 6.25 -23.95
CA ASN A 296 -11.20 6.37 -25.29
C ASN A 296 -10.97 7.68 -26.08
N GLU A 297 -10.31 7.55 -27.24
CA GLU A 297 -9.90 8.62 -28.18
C GLU A 297 -11.02 9.59 -28.62
N SER A 298 -12.29 9.19 -28.52
CA SER A 298 -13.43 9.96 -29.03
C SER A 298 -13.85 11.16 -28.17
N SER A 299 -13.26 11.36 -26.98
CA SER A 299 -13.74 12.34 -25.99
C SER A 299 -12.65 13.15 -25.27
N GLY A 300 -11.43 13.14 -25.80
CA GLY A 300 -10.25 13.76 -25.20
C GLY A 300 -9.47 12.73 -24.37
N ASP A 301 -8.22 12.50 -24.77
CA ASP A 301 -7.32 11.53 -24.15
C ASP A 301 -7.01 11.93 -22.71
N VAL A 302 -7.77 11.37 -21.77
CA VAL A 302 -7.51 11.49 -20.34
C VAL A 302 -6.83 10.20 -19.90
N PRO A 303 -5.56 10.24 -19.44
CA PRO A 303 -4.90 9.04 -18.94
C PRO A 303 -5.60 8.55 -17.67
N LEU A 304 -5.51 7.25 -17.40
CA LEU A 304 -6.01 6.66 -16.16
C LEU A 304 -5.37 7.26 -14.90
N SER A 305 -4.13 7.71 -15.02
CA SER A 305 -3.39 8.48 -14.02
C SER A 305 -2.26 9.23 -14.72
N ASP A 306 -1.77 10.33 -14.16
CA ASP A 306 -0.50 10.94 -14.58
C ASP A 306 0.73 10.15 -14.07
N HIS A 307 0.50 9.17 -13.18
CA HIS A 307 1.49 8.19 -12.74
C HIS A 307 1.41 6.87 -13.50
N HIS A 308 2.56 6.23 -13.66
CA HIS A 308 2.70 4.83 -14.02
C HIS A 308 2.63 3.98 -12.75
N ALA A 309 1.95 2.84 -12.81
CA ALA A 309 1.98 1.90 -11.70
C ALA A 309 3.35 1.22 -11.62
N VAL A 310 3.75 0.79 -10.42
CA VAL A 310 4.92 -0.07 -10.23
C VAL A 310 4.44 -1.45 -9.76
N VAL A 311 4.86 -2.49 -10.47
CA VAL A 311 4.55 -3.88 -10.16
C VAL A 311 5.82 -4.60 -9.75
N CYS A 312 5.80 -5.24 -8.58
CA CYS A 312 6.94 -5.96 -8.03
C CYS A 312 6.52 -7.34 -7.54
N SER A 313 7.26 -8.37 -7.95
CA SER A 313 7.20 -9.68 -7.31
C SER A 313 8.28 -9.79 -6.24
N PHE A 314 7.93 -10.25 -5.04
CA PHE A 314 8.83 -10.36 -3.90
C PHE A 314 8.53 -11.60 -3.04
N GLY A 315 9.47 -11.96 -2.18
CA GLY A 315 9.40 -13.12 -1.29
C GLY A 315 10.31 -12.99 -0.08
N LEU A 316 10.30 -14.01 0.79
CA LEU A 316 11.19 -14.09 1.95
C LEU A 316 12.66 -14.27 1.51
N SER A 317 13.59 -13.60 2.19
CA SER A 317 15.02 -13.86 1.98
C SER A 317 15.40 -15.22 2.55
N GLY A 318 15.87 -16.15 1.71
CA GLY A 318 16.35 -17.48 2.13
C GLY A 318 15.50 -18.67 1.72
N GLN A 319 14.50 -18.45 0.85
CA GLN A 319 13.91 -19.49 0.00
C GLN A 319 14.56 -19.46 -1.39
#